data_AF-A0AA40LAT3-F1
#
_entry.id   AF-A0AA40LAT3-F1
#
_cell.length_a   1.000
_cell.length_b   1.000
_cell.length_c   1.000
_cell.angle_alpha   90.00
_cell.angle_beta   90.00
_cell.angle_gamma   90.00
#
_symmetry.space_group_name_H-M   'P 1'
#
loop_
_entity.id
_entity.type
_entity.pdbx_description
1 polymer ?
#
loop_
_entity_poly.entity_id
_entity_poly.type
_entity_poly.pdbx_seq_one_letter_code
_entity_poly.pdbx_strand_id
1 'polypeptide(L)'
;MALSSRSCLLLAAGRLQARGAGLRFASTTASLRTETEADTSENEIVAPDFTNRNPRNLEQLALARKERGWKTTWPKREFWHRLRLERTQHYVEAFVERCNGDVVVSASTREWAIKRHLYSPKGVTACKNLGRVMAQRCLEAGINFVNFKAVIPWEHRCDSASTHLLTLIQEFKKAVEEGGIVLREPRRIYR
;
A
#
# COMPACT_ATOMS: atom_id res chain seq x y z
N MET A 1 15.17 59.24 28.90
CA MET A 1 15.43 58.49 30.14
C MET A 1 16.50 57.46 29.80
N ALA A 2 17.73 57.74 30.24
CA ALA A 2 18.95 56.98 29.97
C ALA A 2 19.29 56.06 31.16
N LEU A 3 20.49 55.46 31.09
CA LEU A 3 21.24 54.66 32.09
C LEU A 3 21.15 53.14 31.80
N SER A 4 22.15 52.43 31.25
CA SER A 4 23.62 52.33 31.44
C SER A 4 24.08 51.62 32.72
N SER A 5 24.78 50.48 32.57
CA SER A 5 26.08 50.08 33.21
C SER A 5 26.25 48.56 32.96
N ARG A 6 27.34 47.99 32.42
CA ARG A 6 28.79 48.00 32.71
C ARG A 6 29.20 47.49 34.10
N SER A 7 29.75 46.27 34.14
CA SER A 7 30.93 45.81 34.93
C SER A 7 30.99 44.28 34.78
N CYS A 8 32.02 43.62 34.27
CA CYS A 8 33.48 43.63 34.53
C CYS A 8 33.82 43.25 35.97
N LEU A 9 34.03 41.95 36.22
CA LEU A 9 34.69 41.44 37.43
C LEU A 9 35.80 40.43 37.08
N LEU A 10 36.99 41.01 37.08
CA LEU A 10 38.32 40.56 37.45
C LEU A 10 38.59 39.09 37.83
N LEU A 11 39.66 38.61 37.21
CA LEU A 11 40.49 37.45 37.53
C LEU A 11 41.13 37.56 38.92
N ALA A 12 41.10 36.46 39.67
CA ALA A 12 42.01 36.20 40.78
C ALA A 12 43.07 35.19 40.33
N ALA A 13 44.32 35.65 40.28
CA ALA A 13 45.49 34.86 39.97
C ALA A 13 45.99 34.13 41.23
N GLY A 14 45.97 32.80 41.20
CA GLY A 14 46.73 31.95 42.12
C GLY A 14 47.95 31.39 41.40
N ARG A 15 49.14 31.91 41.70
CA ARG A 15 50.41 31.25 41.34
C ARG A 15 50.66 30.12 42.34
N LEU A 16 51.12 28.95 41.88
CA LEU A 16 52.13 28.14 42.57
C LEU A 16 52.70 27.05 41.66
N GLN A 17 53.97 27.27 41.32
CA GLN A 17 55.07 26.34 41.10
C GLN A 17 54.88 25.07 40.24
N ALA A 18 55.57 25.13 39.10
CA ALA A 18 56.09 23.97 38.40
C ALA A 18 56.91 23.07 39.34
N ARG A 19 56.54 21.79 39.41
CA ARG A 19 57.43 20.69 39.80
C ARG A 19 57.22 19.54 38.83
N GLY A 20 58.30 19.15 38.17
CA GLY A 20 58.31 18.03 37.23
C GLY A 20 57.96 16.71 37.92
N ALA A 21 57.14 15.92 37.25
CA ALA A 21 57.03 14.49 37.45
C ALA A 21 56.74 13.89 36.07
N GLY A 22 57.60 12.97 35.64
CA GLY A 22 57.67 12.47 34.27
C GLY A 22 56.35 11.89 33.77
N LEU A 23 56.09 12.13 32.48
CA LEU A 23 55.11 11.40 31.69
C LEU A 23 55.52 9.92 31.64
N ARG A 24 54.98 9.12 32.55
CA ARG A 24 54.91 7.67 32.35
C ARG A 24 53.66 7.40 31.52
N PHE A 25 53.85 7.16 30.22
CA PHE A 25 52.83 6.54 29.40
C PHE A 25 52.63 5.12 29.94
N ALA A 26 51.58 4.93 30.74
CA ALA A 26 51.09 3.59 31.03
C ALA A 26 50.41 3.09 29.74
N SER A 27 51.13 2.28 28.98
CA SER A 27 50.57 1.53 27.86
C SER A 27 49.56 0.54 28.40
N THR A 28 48.30 0.96 28.51
CA THR A 28 47.19 0.04 28.73
C THR A 28 47.01 -0.72 27.42
N THR A 29 47.61 -1.90 27.31
CA THR A 29 47.23 -2.87 26.30
C THR A 29 45.80 -3.29 26.61
N ALA A 30 44.82 -2.57 26.07
CA ALA A 30 43.46 -3.07 25.96
C ALA A 30 43.56 -4.30 25.06
N SER A 31 43.64 -5.48 25.68
CA SER A 31 43.44 -6.73 24.99
C SER A 31 42.10 -6.59 24.26
N LEU A 32 42.15 -6.58 22.93
CA LEU A 32 40.99 -6.80 22.08
C LEU A 32 40.27 -8.00 22.69
N ARG A 33 39.10 -7.74 23.29
CA ARG A 33 38.18 -8.83 23.61
C ARG A 33 37.83 -9.39 22.25
N THR A 34 38.43 -10.52 21.90
CA THR A 34 37.86 -11.42 20.89
C THR A 34 36.40 -11.53 21.25
N GLU A 35 35.54 -10.98 20.40
CA GLU A 35 34.11 -11.19 20.47
C GLU A 35 33.94 -12.69 20.61
N THR A 36 33.48 -13.12 21.80
CA THR A 36 33.22 -14.53 22.06
C THR A 36 32.15 -14.90 21.04
N GLU A 37 32.46 -15.80 20.10
CA GLU A 37 31.46 -16.30 19.15
C GLU A 37 30.26 -16.74 19.97
N ALA A 38 29.16 -15.99 19.87
CA ALA A 38 27.96 -16.33 20.60
C ALA A 38 27.45 -17.66 20.04
N ASP A 39 27.25 -18.67 20.89
CA ASP A 39 26.68 -19.95 20.48
C ASP A 39 25.27 -19.71 19.89
N THR A 40 25.16 -19.70 18.57
CA THR A 40 23.89 -19.48 17.84
C THR A 40 23.11 -20.76 17.57
N SER A 41 23.59 -21.91 18.05
CA SER A 41 23.03 -23.24 17.79
C SER A 41 21.53 -23.35 18.13
N GLU A 42 21.06 -22.60 19.13
CA GLU A 42 19.64 -22.56 19.52
C GLU A 42 18.75 -21.86 18.47
N ASN A 43 19.28 -20.88 17.72
CA ASN A 43 18.53 -20.18 16.66
C ASN A 43 18.38 -21.02 15.39
N GLU A 44 19.19 -22.08 15.24
CA GLU A 44 19.13 -23.00 14.10
C GLU A 44 18.04 -24.06 14.25
N ILE A 45 17.40 -24.13 15.43
CA ILE A 45 16.30 -25.06 15.70
C ILE A 45 15.03 -24.55 15.00
N VAL A 46 14.86 -24.96 13.75
CA VAL A 46 13.67 -24.65 12.94
C VAL A 46 12.73 -25.86 12.92
N ALA A 47 11.44 -25.62 13.10
CA ALA A 47 10.43 -26.67 12.98
C ALA A 47 10.40 -27.24 11.55
N PRO A 48 10.25 -28.57 11.39
CA PRO A 48 10.22 -29.20 10.06
C PRO A 48 9.03 -28.71 9.21
N ASP A 49 7.89 -28.43 9.85
CA ASP A 49 6.68 -27.92 9.20
C ASP A 49 6.48 -26.43 9.49
N PHE A 50 6.55 -25.61 8.43
CA PHE A 50 6.29 -24.18 8.53
C PHE A 50 4.81 -23.86 8.26
N THR A 51 4.12 -23.29 9.25
CA THR A 51 2.72 -22.88 9.12
C THR A 51 2.58 -21.38 8.96
N ASN A 52 2.13 -20.93 7.79
CA ASN A 52 1.83 -19.51 7.54
C ASN A 52 0.33 -19.24 7.70
N ARG A 53 -0.03 -18.32 8.59
CA ARG A 53 -1.43 -17.93 8.87
C ARG A 53 -1.94 -16.77 8.00
N ASN A 54 -1.10 -16.18 7.14
CA ASN A 54 -1.49 -15.06 6.30
C ASN A 54 -2.44 -15.52 5.17
N PRO A 55 -3.69 -15.03 5.11
CA PRO A 55 -4.66 -15.43 4.09
C PRO A 55 -4.24 -15.03 2.66
N ARG A 56 -3.38 -14.03 2.49
CA ARG A 56 -2.94 -13.52 1.18
C ARG A 56 -1.73 -14.27 0.60
N ASN A 57 -1.04 -15.07 1.40
CA ASN A 57 0.23 -15.68 0.98
C ASN A 57 0.06 -16.56 -0.27
N LEU A 58 -0.92 -17.46 -0.25
CA LEU A 58 -1.18 -18.36 -1.38
C LEU A 58 -1.68 -17.63 -2.63
N GLU A 59 -2.38 -16.50 -2.44
CA GLU A 59 -2.87 -15.65 -3.54
C GLU A 59 -1.69 -14.95 -4.24
N GLN A 60 -0.75 -14.41 -3.45
CA GLN A 60 0.46 -13.76 -3.96
C GLN A 60 1.41 -14.73 -4.69
N LEU A 61 1.51 -15.97 -4.21
CA LEU A 61 2.29 -17.03 -4.85
C LEU A 61 1.60 -17.65 -6.07
N ALA A 62 0.39 -17.20 -6.43
CA ALA A 62 -0.44 -17.76 -7.49
C ALA A 62 -0.78 -19.26 -7.34
N LEU A 63 -0.76 -19.78 -6.11
CA LEU A 63 -1.08 -21.17 -5.76
C LEU A 63 -2.50 -21.34 -5.21
N ALA A 64 -3.11 -20.27 -4.70
CA ALA A 64 -4.45 -20.28 -4.13
C ALA A 64 -5.50 -20.76 -5.14
N ARG A 65 -6.40 -21.64 -4.67
CA ARG A 65 -7.48 -22.19 -5.49
C ARG A 65 -8.52 -21.11 -5.83
N LYS A 66 -8.76 -20.90 -7.13
CA LYS A 66 -9.90 -20.11 -7.62
C LYS A 66 -11.16 -20.98 -7.68
N GLU A 67 -12.32 -20.39 -7.45
CA GLU A 67 -13.61 -21.11 -7.58
C GLU A 67 -13.91 -21.40 -9.05
N ARG A 68 -13.72 -22.65 -9.45
CA ARG A 68 -14.05 -23.16 -10.79
C ARG A 68 -15.47 -23.74 -10.81
N GLY A 69 -16.04 -23.90 -12.01
CA GLY A 69 -17.32 -24.61 -12.22
C GLY A 69 -18.50 -23.72 -12.63
N TRP A 70 -18.45 -22.42 -12.30
CA TRP A 70 -19.47 -21.41 -12.66
C TRP A 70 -19.48 -21.06 -14.16
N LYS A 71 -19.64 -22.06 -15.03
CA LYS A 71 -19.66 -21.90 -16.49
C LYS A 71 -21.04 -21.51 -17.01
N THR A 72 -22.10 -22.02 -16.38
CA THR A 72 -23.51 -21.81 -16.78
C THR A 72 -24.11 -20.54 -16.21
N THR A 73 -23.56 -20.04 -15.11
CA THR A 73 -24.04 -18.87 -14.39
C THR A 73 -23.08 -17.69 -14.58
N TRP A 74 -23.66 -16.51 -14.69
CA TRP A 74 -22.93 -15.25 -14.70
C TRP A 74 -23.14 -14.56 -13.35
N PRO A 75 -22.11 -13.95 -12.73
CA PRO A 75 -20.72 -13.82 -13.16
C PRO A 75 -19.84 -15.01 -12.78
N LYS A 76 -18.78 -15.26 -13.56
CA LYS A 76 -17.77 -16.30 -13.24
C LYS A 76 -17.02 -15.95 -11.95
N ARG A 77 -16.96 -16.87 -11.00
CA ARG A 77 -16.22 -16.72 -9.72
C ARG A 77 -14.75 -17.16 -9.77
N GLU A 78 -14.20 -17.41 -10.96
CA GLU A 78 -12.79 -17.75 -11.13
C GLU A 78 -11.90 -16.49 -11.06
N PHE A 79 -11.74 -15.94 -9.87
CA PHE A 79 -10.84 -14.82 -9.54
C PHE A 79 -10.43 -14.87 -8.05
N TRP A 80 -9.39 -14.14 -7.66
CA TRP A 80 -9.10 -13.86 -6.24
C TRP A 80 -9.67 -12.51 -5.85
N HIS A 81 -9.41 -11.48 -6.67
CA HIS A 81 -9.85 -10.10 -6.47
C HIS A 81 -10.61 -9.63 -7.71
N ARG A 82 -11.78 -9.02 -7.53
CA ARG A 82 -12.61 -8.49 -8.60
C ARG A 82 -12.86 -7.00 -8.40
N LEU A 83 -12.68 -6.23 -9.47
CA LEU A 83 -13.07 -4.83 -9.52
C LEU A 83 -14.52 -4.75 -10.00
N ARG A 84 -15.40 -4.27 -9.14
CA ARG A 84 -16.82 -4.00 -9.41
C ARG A 84 -17.02 -2.49 -9.44
N LEU A 85 -17.70 -2.02 -10.46
CA LEU A 85 -18.10 -0.62 -10.59
C LEU A 85 -19.62 -0.56 -10.52
N GLU A 86 -20.15 0.26 -9.63
CA GLU A 86 -21.57 0.47 -9.46
C GLU A 86 -21.92 1.91 -9.75
N ARG A 87 -22.93 2.12 -10.58
CA ARG A 87 -23.43 3.45 -10.89
C ARG A 87 -24.85 3.59 -10.36
N THR A 88 -25.01 4.52 -9.43
CA THR A 88 -26.34 4.98 -8.99
C THR A 88 -26.76 6.20 -9.80
N GLN A 89 -27.97 6.70 -9.54
CA GLN A 89 -28.47 7.91 -10.19
C GLN A 89 -27.58 9.14 -9.91
N HIS A 90 -27.03 9.23 -8.70
CA HIS A 90 -26.29 10.40 -8.22
C HIS A 90 -24.78 10.16 -8.07
N TYR A 91 -24.34 8.92 -7.87
CA TYR A 91 -22.96 8.63 -7.50
C TYR A 91 -22.40 7.42 -8.25
N VAL A 92 -21.08 7.33 -8.27
CA VAL A 92 -20.32 6.21 -8.83
C VAL A 92 -19.45 5.64 -7.72
N GLU A 93 -19.50 4.31 -7.57
CA GLU A 93 -18.80 3.59 -6.52
C GLU A 93 -17.98 2.46 -7.16
N ALA A 94 -16.75 2.29 -6.69
CA ALA A 94 -15.85 1.23 -7.13
C ALA A 94 -15.42 0.40 -5.92
N PHE A 95 -15.46 -0.91 -6.07
CA PHE A 95 -15.15 -1.88 -5.02
C PHE A 95 -14.18 -2.93 -5.54
N VAL A 96 -13.18 -3.26 -4.73
CA VAL A 96 -12.37 -4.46 -4.92
C VAL A 96 -12.84 -5.50 -3.93
N GLU A 97 -13.51 -6.51 -4.45
CA GLU A 97 -14.07 -7.62 -3.68
C GLU A 97 -13.17 -8.85 -3.79
N ARG A 98 -13.00 -9.58 -2.68
CA ARG A 98 -12.40 -10.92 -2.68
C ARG A 98 -13.42 -11.96 -3.17
N CYS A 99 -12.97 -13.15 -3.57
CA CYS A 99 -13.83 -14.30 -3.85
C CYS A 99 -14.83 -14.63 -2.73
N ASN A 100 -14.50 -14.35 -1.47
CA ASN A 100 -15.36 -14.60 -0.31
C ASN A 100 -16.55 -13.62 -0.21
N GLY A 101 -16.50 -12.51 -0.94
CA GLY A 101 -17.47 -11.41 -0.86
C GLY A 101 -16.98 -10.22 -0.02
N ASP A 102 -15.83 -10.33 0.65
CA ASP A 102 -15.26 -9.25 1.45
C ASP A 102 -14.77 -8.11 0.55
N VAL A 103 -15.15 -6.88 0.87
CA VAL A 103 -14.65 -5.67 0.20
C VAL A 103 -13.33 -5.26 0.85
N VAL A 104 -12.24 -5.31 0.10
CA VAL A 104 -10.90 -4.97 0.60
C VAL A 104 -10.62 -3.47 0.46
N VAL A 105 -10.95 -2.92 -0.71
CA VAL A 105 -10.79 -1.49 -1.00
C VAL A 105 -12.10 -0.99 -1.61
N SER A 106 -12.51 0.20 -1.20
CA SER A 106 -13.63 0.92 -1.80
C SER A 106 -13.21 2.34 -2.13
N ALA A 107 -13.84 2.90 -3.14
CA ALA A 107 -13.77 4.33 -3.46
C ALA A 107 -15.12 4.77 -4.01
N SER A 108 -15.66 5.87 -3.50
CA SER A 108 -16.96 6.39 -3.94
C SER A 108 -16.92 7.91 -4.14
N THR A 109 -17.63 8.39 -5.17
CA THR A 109 -17.84 9.85 -5.34
C THR A 109 -18.76 10.45 -4.26
N ARG A 110 -19.30 9.64 -3.36
CA ARG A 110 -19.95 10.09 -2.11
C ARG A 110 -18.96 10.63 -1.09
N GLU A 111 -17.72 10.13 -1.11
CA GLU A 111 -16.69 10.57 -0.18
C GLU A 111 -16.38 12.05 -0.35
N TRP A 112 -16.44 12.81 0.74
CA TRP A 112 -16.27 14.26 0.68
C TRP A 112 -14.90 14.67 0.11
N ALA A 113 -13.85 13.90 0.44
CA ALA A 113 -12.50 14.13 -0.06
C ALA A 113 -12.42 14.13 -1.59
N ILE A 114 -13.21 13.28 -2.26
CA ILE A 114 -13.28 13.20 -3.72
C ILE A 114 -14.30 14.23 -4.24
N LYS A 115 -15.49 14.26 -3.62
CA LYS A 115 -16.62 15.08 -4.06
C LYS A 115 -16.28 16.57 -4.13
N ARG A 116 -15.51 17.11 -3.18
CA ARG A 116 -15.12 18.54 -3.14
C ARG A 116 -14.25 18.98 -4.33
N HIS A 117 -13.58 18.04 -5.00
CA HIS A 117 -12.72 18.32 -6.15
C HIS A 117 -13.41 18.02 -7.49
N LEU A 118 -14.67 17.55 -7.46
CA LEU A 118 -15.44 17.22 -8.65
C LEU A 118 -16.54 18.25 -8.86
N TYR A 119 -16.68 18.70 -10.11
CA TYR A 119 -17.83 19.52 -10.51
C TYR A 119 -19.13 18.70 -10.50
N SER A 120 -19.08 17.45 -11.00
CA SER A 120 -20.22 16.53 -11.02
C SER A 120 -19.79 15.11 -10.65
N PRO A 121 -20.51 14.41 -9.76
CA PRO A 121 -20.16 13.07 -9.27
C PRO A 121 -20.43 11.92 -10.27
N LYS A 122 -21.06 12.21 -11.42
CA LYS A 122 -21.49 11.21 -12.42
C LYS A 122 -20.73 11.30 -13.76
N GLY A 123 -19.98 12.38 -13.98
CA GLY A 123 -19.31 12.64 -15.26
C GLY A 123 -18.13 11.70 -15.56
N VAL A 124 -17.65 11.74 -16.81
CA VAL A 124 -16.47 10.97 -17.26
C VAL A 124 -15.22 11.34 -16.45
N THR A 125 -15.07 12.62 -16.13
CA THR A 125 -13.99 13.14 -15.27
C THR A 125 -14.06 12.58 -13.85
N ALA A 126 -15.26 12.37 -13.30
CA ALA A 126 -15.44 11.76 -12.00
C ALA A 126 -14.99 10.31 -11.99
N CYS A 127 -15.38 9.52 -13.00
CA CYS A 127 -14.90 8.14 -13.15
C CYS A 127 -13.39 8.06 -13.33
N LYS A 128 -12.80 8.94 -14.14
CA LYS A 128 -11.35 9.00 -14.31
C LYS A 128 -10.61 9.27 -13.00
N ASN A 129 -11.06 10.28 -12.25
CA ASN A 129 -10.46 10.62 -10.95
C ASN A 129 -10.71 9.52 -9.90
N LEU A 130 -11.90 8.90 -9.93
CA LEU A 130 -12.20 7.74 -9.09
C LEU A 130 -11.26 6.56 -9.39
N GLY A 131 -10.97 6.29 -10.67
CA GLY A 131 -10.01 5.27 -11.08
C GLY A 131 -8.60 5.53 -10.58
N ARG A 132 -8.15 6.79 -10.60
CA ARG A 132 -6.85 7.20 -10.03
C ARG A 132 -6.78 6.96 -8.52
N VAL A 133 -7.81 7.39 -7.79
CA VAL A 133 -7.89 7.18 -6.33
C VAL A 133 -7.95 5.69 -6.01
N MET A 134 -8.71 4.93 -6.78
CA MET A 134 -8.80 3.47 -6.60
C MET A 134 -7.46 2.80 -6.84
N ALA A 135 -6.74 3.22 -7.89
CA ALA A 135 -5.43 2.67 -8.19
C ALA A 135 -4.44 2.93 -7.06
N GLN A 136 -4.39 4.17 -6.57
CA GLN A 136 -3.55 4.54 -5.44
C GLN A 136 -3.87 3.71 -4.19
N ARG A 137 -5.15 3.62 -3.79
CA ARG A 137 -5.55 2.84 -2.60
C ARG A 137 -5.21 1.37 -2.72
N CYS A 138 -5.36 0.79 -3.91
CA CYS A 138 -4.99 -0.59 -4.17
C CYS A 138 -3.48 -0.82 -4.09
N LEU A 139 -2.65 0.10 -4.60
CA LEU A 139 -1.20 0.03 -4.45
C LEU A 139 -0.77 0.13 -2.99
N GLU A 140 -1.36 1.06 -2.24
CA GLU A 140 -1.13 1.21 -0.78
C GLU A 140 -1.57 -0.05 -0.01
N ALA A 141 -2.65 -0.71 -0.45
CA ALA A 141 -3.09 -2.01 0.09
C ALA A 141 -2.26 -3.21 -0.41
N GLY A 142 -1.30 -3.00 -1.33
CA GLY A 142 -0.48 -4.04 -1.94
C GLY A 142 -1.26 -4.99 -2.86
N ILE A 143 -2.27 -4.49 -3.58
CA ILE A 143 -3.09 -5.22 -4.56
C ILE A 143 -2.73 -4.73 -5.96
N ASN A 144 -1.97 -5.54 -6.71
CA ASN A 144 -1.49 -5.16 -8.05
C ASN A 144 -2.30 -5.80 -9.18
N PHE A 145 -2.95 -6.93 -8.91
CA PHE A 145 -3.70 -7.70 -9.89
C PHE A 145 -5.15 -7.76 -9.49
N VAL A 146 -6.04 -7.36 -10.40
CA VAL A 146 -7.48 -7.41 -10.17
C VAL A 146 -8.18 -7.87 -11.44
N ASN A 147 -9.19 -8.72 -11.32
CA ASN A 147 -10.01 -9.10 -12.46
C ASN A 147 -11.06 -8.01 -12.73
N PHE A 148 -10.97 -7.33 -13.88
CA PHE A 148 -12.01 -6.41 -14.30
C PHE A 148 -13.14 -7.17 -14.99
N LYS A 149 -14.20 -7.43 -14.25
CA LYS A 149 -15.50 -7.88 -14.78
C LYS A 149 -16.58 -7.01 -14.20
N ALA A 150 -16.48 -5.71 -14.50
CA ALA A 150 -17.30 -4.71 -13.86
C ALA A 150 -18.67 -4.49 -14.53
N VAL A 151 -19.04 -5.21 -15.58
CA VAL A 151 -20.29 -4.91 -16.28
C VAL A 151 -21.07 -6.16 -16.57
N ILE A 152 -22.30 -6.12 -16.10
CA ILE A 152 -23.35 -7.03 -16.47
C ILE A 152 -23.58 -6.89 -18.00
N PRO A 153 -23.56 -7.97 -18.80
CA PRO A 153 -23.66 -7.88 -20.26
C PRO A 153 -24.86 -7.06 -20.80
N TRP A 154 -25.97 -6.96 -20.06
CA TRP A 154 -27.15 -6.21 -20.47
C TRP A 154 -27.14 -4.71 -20.12
N GLU A 155 -26.17 -4.21 -19.35
CA GLU A 155 -25.90 -2.76 -19.26
C GLU A 155 -25.38 -2.18 -20.59
N HIS A 156 -24.95 -3.05 -21.52
CA HIS A 156 -24.56 -2.69 -22.88
C HIS A 156 -25.74 -2.66 -23.87
N ARG A 157 -26.97 -3.00 -23.46
CA ARG A 157 -28.10 -3.10 -24.38
C ARG A 157 -28.63 -1.69 -24.70
N CYS A 158 -28.21 -1.21 -25.88
CA CYS A 158 -28.75 -0.19 -26.78
C CYS A 158 -29.61 0.94 -26.16
N ASP A 159 -28.97 2.10 -26.00
CA ASP A 159 -29.54 3.46 -26.16
C ASP A 159 -28.34 4.44 -26.23
N SER A 160 -28.49 5.70 -26.65
CA SER A 160 -27.38 6.68 -26.65
C SER A 160 -26.70 6.84 -25.27
N ALA A 161 -27.41 6.46 -24.20
CA ALA A 161 -26.88 6.37 -22.83
C ALA A 161 -25.82 5.26 -22.64
N SER A 162 -25.87 4.19 -23.43
CA SER A 162 -24.90 3.08 -23.39
C SER A 162 -23.53 3.51 -23.92
N THR A 163 -23.47 4.39 -24.93
CA THR A 163 -22.22 4.98 -25.43
C THR A 163 -21.50 5.77 -24.34
N HIS A 164 -22.23 6.60 -23.59
CA HIS A 164 -21.65 7.37 -22.49
C HIS A 164 -21.19 6.48 -21.32
N LEU A 165 -21.90 5.37 -21.05
CA LEU A 165 -21.48 4.39 -20.05
C LEU A 165 -20.20 3.67 -20.49
N LEU A 166 -20.09 3.28 -21.75
CA LEU A 166 -18.88 2.66 -22.30
C LEU A 166 -17.67 3.60 -22.20
N THR A 167 -17.83 4.89 -22.51
CA THR A 167 -16.74 5.87 -22.38
C THR A 167 -16.33 6.09 -20.92
N LEU A 168 -17.29 6.19 -19.99
CA LEU A 168 -17.02 6.24 -18.54
C LEU A 168 -16.16 5.06 -18.08
N ILE A 169 -16.56 3.85 -18.48
CA ILE A 169 -15.90 2.61 -18.10
C ILE A 169 -14.51 2.51 -18.73
N GLN A 170 -14.38 2.92 -19.99
CA GLN A 170 -13.10 2.92 -20.69
C GLN A 170 -12.11 3.91 -20.05
N GLU A 171 -12.55 5.12 -19.71
CA GLU A 171 -11.69 6.10 -19.03
C GLU A 171 -11.34 5.67 -17.60
N PHE A 172 -12.28 5.06 -16.87
CA PHE A 172 -12.00 4.46 -15.57
C PHE A 172 -10.96 3.35 -15.68
N LYS A 173 -11.15 2.42 -16.62
CA LYS A 173 -10.25 1.31 -16.90
C LYS A 173 -8.84 1.81 -17.21
N LYS A 174 -8.75 2.78 -18.12
CA LYS A 174 -7.50 3.43 -18.51
C LYS A 174 -6.82 4.10 -17.32
N ALA A 175 -7.56 4.83 -16.48
CA ALA A 175 -7.00 5.46 -15.29
C ALA A 175 -6.44 4.46 -14.27
N VAL A 176 -7.08 3.29 -14.12
CA VAL A 176 -6.60 2.23 -13.22
C VAL A 176 -5.33 1.56 -13.78
N GLU A 177 -5.28 1.32 -15.10
CA GLU A 177 -4.10 0.78 -15.77
C GLU A 177 -2.92 1.78 -15.75
N GLU A 178 -3.18 3.07 -16.00
CA GLU A 178 -2.19 4.16 -15.85
C GLU A 178 -1.66 4.26 -14.40
N GLY A 179 -2.51 3.94 -13.43
CA GLY A 179 -2.14 3.86 -12.02
C GLY A 179 -1.32 2.62 -11.65
N GLY A 180 -0.93 1.77 -12.61
CA GLY A 180 -0.04 0.63 -12.38
C GLY A 180 -0.72 -0.68 -11.99
N ILE A 181 -2.05 -0.74 -12.04
CA ILE A 181 -2.81 -1.96 -11.73
C ILE A 181 -3.07 -2.75 -12.99
N VAL A 182 -2.78 -4.04 -12.93
CA VAL A 182 -3.04 -4.96 -14.03
C VAL A 182 -4.44 -5.54 -13.86
N LEU A 183 -5.32 -5.22 -14.80
CA LEU A 183 -6.74 -5.65 -14.81
C LEU A 183 -6.95 -7.11 -15.24
N ARG A 184 -5.88 -7.91 -15.15
CA ARG A 184 -5.86 -9.33 -15.45
C ARG A 184 -5.05 -10.04 -14.39
N GLU A 185 -5.67 -11.02 -13.76
CA GLU A 185 -4.96 -11.87 -12.80
C GLU A 185 -4.05 -12.89 -13.49
N PRO A 186 -2.94 -13.27 -12.85
CA PRO A 186 -2.14 -14.39 -13.31
C PRO A 186 -2.92 -15.71 -13.23
N ARG A 187 -2.52 -16.65 -14.07
CA ARG A 187 -3.06 -18.02 -14.04
C ARG A 187 -2.53 -18.73 -12.80
N ARG A 188 -3.36 -19.57 -12.20
CA ARG A 188 -2.93 -20.43 -11.09
C ARG A 188 -1.93 -21.45 -11.60
N ILE A 189 -0.87 -21.69 -10.83
CA ILE A 189 0.12 -22.73 -11.11
C ILE A 189 -0.43 -24.07 -10.59
N TYR A 190 -0.49 -25.06 -11.48
CA TYR A 190 -0.82 -26.45 -11.17
C TYR A 190 0.48 -27.24 -11.34
N ARG A 191 1.00 -27.83 -10.26
CA ARG A 191 2.03 -28.86 -10.34
C ARG A 191 1.36 -30.21 -10.50
#